data_AF-A0A7S2DKH1-F1
#
_entry.id   AF-A0A7S2DKH1-F1
#
_cell.length_a   1.000
_cell.length_b   1.000
_cell.length_c   1.000
_cell.angle_alpha   90.00
_cell.angle_beta   90.00
_cell.angle_gamma   90.00
#
_symmetry.space_group_name_H-M   'P 1'
#
loop_
_entity.id
_entity.type
_entity.pdbx_description
1 polymer ?
#
loop_
_entity_poly.entity_id
_entity_poly.type
_entity_poly.pdbx_seq_one_letter_code
_entity_poly.pdbx_strand_id
1 'polypeptide(L)'
;AMAAPPSGAGVDTAAVEALLEARGKAKQAKDYARADELAETLRTTYSVVTDDKRRTWRVVVMYGGHYRVGPSVDPFTTKQVGDMLIKRTEHQALREYVEADALHAALTNMGVVLDTRAKTWKIPKARERDRRAPTRSWGRY
;
A
#
# COMPACT_ATOMS: atom_id res chain seq x y z
N ALA A 1 9.32 37.15 -9.80
CA ALA A 1 10.33 36.12 -9.52
C ALA A 1 9.78 35.16 -8.50
N MET A 2 9.46 33.92 -8.89
CA MET A 2 9.37 32.78 -7.96
C MET A 2 9.82 31.53 -8.72
N ALA A 3 10.67 30.76 -8.05
CA ALA A 3 11.70 29.88 -8.58
C ALA A 3 11.20 28.62 -9.31
N ALA A 4 11.97 28.21 -10.32
CA ALA A 4 11.96 26.87 -10.90
C ALA A 4 12.75 25.87 -10.00
N PRO A 5 12.57 24.55 -10.19
CA PRO A 5 12.54 23.53 -9.12
C PRO A 5 13.84 22.73 -8.93
N PRO A 6 13.98 21.91 -7.87
CA PRO A 6 14.95 20.83 -7.85
C PRO A 6 14.31 19.44 -8.07
N SER A 7 14.89 18.75 -9.04
CA SER A 7 14.61 17.41 -9.56
C SER A 7 14.49 16.28 -8.52
N GLY A 8 13.37 15.56 -8.59
CA GLY A 8 13.30 14.13 -8.28
C GLY A 8 12.62 13.48 -9.49
N ALA A 9 13.26 12.49 -10.12
CA ALA A 9 12.83 11.94 -11.40
C ALA A 9 11.32 11.58 -11.44
N GLY A 10 10.57 12.26 -12.33
CA GLY A 10 9.58 11.60 -13.17
C GLY A 10 8.10 11.66 -12.80
N VAL A 11 7.64 12.60 -11.98
CA VAL A 11 6.18 12.81 -11.79
C VAL A 11 5.82 14.22 -12.23
N ASP A 12 4.95 14.34 -13.23
CA ASP A 12 4.41 15.62 -13.70
C ASP A 12 3.52 16.21 -12.60
N THR A 13 4.11 17.08 -11.78
CA THR A 13 3.46 17.62 -10.59
C THR A 13 2.23 18.43 -10.95
N ALA A 14 2.27 19.18 -12.07
CA ALA A 14 1.14 19.96 -12.54
C ALA A 14 -0.06 19.06 -12.89
N ALA A 15 0.17 17.94 -13.60
CA ALA A 15 -0.87 16.96 -13.88
C ALA A 15 -1.42 16.31 -12.59
N VAL A 16 -0.55 15.97 -11.64
CA VAL A 16 -0.97 15.43 -10.33
C VAL A 16 -1.83 16.43 -9.57
N GLU A 17 -1.43 17.70 -9.52
CA GLU A 17 -2.18 18.77 -8.85
C GLU A 17 -3.56 18.98 -9.50
N ALA A 18 -3.64 18.97 -10.83
CA ALA A 18 -4.90 19.07 -11.56
C ALA A 18 -5.84 17.88 -11.24
N LEU A 19 -5.32 16.66 -11.19
CA LEU A 19 -6.09 15.46 -10.82
C LEU A 19 -6.57 15.50 -9.36
N LEU A 20 -5.72 15.98 -8.44
CA LEU A 20 -6.08 16.16 -7.03
C LEU A 20 -7.18 17.21 -6.85
N GLU A 21 -7.12 18.32 -7.58
CA GLU A 21 -8.15 19.34 -7.58
C GLU A 21 -9.47 18.79 -8.13
N ALA A 22 -9.42 18.12 -9.29
CA ALA A 22 -10.60 17.49 -9.90
C ALA A 22 -11.25 16.48 -8.95
N ARG A 23 -10.44 15.68 -8.24
CA ARG A 23 -10.91 14.74 -7.23
C ARG A 23 -11.55 15.46 -6.05
N GLY A 24 -10.94 16.54 -5.58
CA GLY A 24 -11.50 17.39 -4.52
C GLY A 24 -12.86 17.97 -4.90
N LYS A 25 -13.05 18.42 -6.15
CA LYS A 25 -14.34 18.89 -6.67
C LYS A 25 -15.37 17.77 -6.75
N ALA A 26 -15.00 16.60 -7.27
CA ALA A 26 -15.88 15.43 -7.32
C ALA A 26 -16.38 15.02 -5.92
N LYS A 27 -15.48 14.98 -4.93
CA LYS A 27 -15.85 14.71 -3.53
C LYS A 27 -16.81 15.75 -2.95
N GLN A 28 -16.62 17.04 -3.25
CA GLN A 28 -17.52 18.11 -2.82
C GLN A 28 -18.90 17.96 -3.45
N ALA A 29 -18.97 17.53 -4.71
CA ALA A 29 -20.21 17.20 -5.42
C ALA A 29 -20.84 15.86 -4.98
N LYS A 30 -20.23 15.14 -4.02
CA LYS A 30 -20.62 13.77 -3.59
C LYS A 30 -20.56 12.73 -4.71
N ASP A 31 -19.81 13.00 -5.77
CA ASP A 31 -19.51 12.05 -6.83
C ASP A 31 -18.30 11.21 -6.43
N TYR A 32 -18.56 10.19 -5.61
CA TYR A 32 -17.53 9.30 -5.10
C TYR A 32 -16.99 8.33 -6.16
N ALA A 33 -17.79 7.99 -7.18
CA ALA A 33 -17.35 7.13 -8.28
C ALA A 33 -16.23 7.83 -9.06
N ARG A 34 -16.48 9.08 -9.49
CA ARG A 34 -15.46 9.88 -10.19
C ARG A 34 -14.23 10.16 -9.33
N ALA A 35 -14.42 10.39 -8.03
CA ALA A 35 -13.30 10.59 -7.11
C ALA A 35 -12.41 9.33 -6.96
N ASP A 36 -13.00 8.14 -7.08
CA ASP A 36 -12.29 6.85 -7.04
C ASP A 36 -11.54 6.60 -8.35
N GLU A 37 -12.15 6.87 -9.50
CA GLU A 37 -11.50 6.80 -10.82
C GLU A 37 -10.27 7.72 -10.91
N LEU A 38 -10.38 8.94 -10.39
CA LEU A 38 -9.26 9.89 -10.33
C LEU A 38 -8.17 9.42 -9.36
N ALA A 39 -8.54 8.82 -8.23
CA ALA A 39 -7.59 8.24 -7.29
C ALA A 39 -6.87 7.02 -7.87
N GLU A 40 -7.58 6.19 -8.63
CA GLU A 40 -6.98 5.09 -9.36
C GLU A 40 -6.00 5.59 -10.41
N THR A 41 -6.37 6.61 -11.19
CA THR A 41 -5.48 7.23 -12.20
C THR A 41 -4.20 7.79 -11.56
N LEU A 42 -4.33 8.53 -10.45
CA LEU A 42 -3.18 9.01 -9.68
C LEU A 42 -2.26 7.85 -9.26
N ARG A 43 -2.85 6.73 -8.85
CA ARG A 43 -2.13 5.55 -8.38
C ARG A 43 -1.45 4.78 -9.51
N THR A 44 -2.13 4.56 -10.64
CA THR A 44 -1.64 3.71 -11.73
C THR A 44 -0.70 4.46 -12.68
N THR A 45 -1.01 5.71 -13.00
CA THR A 45 -0.23 6.51 -13.95
C THR A 45 0.92 7.25 -13.28
N TYR A 46 0.68 7.82 -12.09
CA TYR A 46 1.64 8.70 -11.43
C TYR A 46 2.28 8.07 -10.19
N SER A 47 1.87 6.85 -9.81
CA SER A 47 2.29 6.21 -8.56
C SER A 47 2.07 7.11 -7.32
N VAL A 48 1.05 7.94 -7.36
CA VAL A 48 0.67 8.88 -6.28
C VAL A 48 -0.49 8.30 -5.49
N VAL A 49 -0.35 8.32 -4.17
CA VAL A 49 -1.43 7.94 -3.25
C VAL A 49 -1.82 9.10 -2.35
N THR A 50 -3.12 9.29 -2.19
CA THR A 50 -3.70 10.39 -1.40
C THR A 50 -4.08 9.91 0.00
N ASP A 51 -3.64 10.62 1.03
CA ASP A 51 -4.13 10.48 2.39
C ASP A 51 -5.15 11.59 2.67
N ASP A 52 -6.43 11.23 2.60
CA ASP A 52 -7.54 12.17 2.73
C ASP A 52 -7.66 12.75 4.14
N LYS A 53 -7.36 11.92 5.17
CA LYS A 53 -7.43 12.33 6.57
C LYS A 53 -6.40 13.40 6.90
N ARG A 54 -5.21 13.29 6.32
CA ARG A 54 -4.09 14.23 6.51
C ARG A 54 -4.06 15.32 5.45
N ARG A 55 -4.90 15.24 4.41
CA ARG A 55 -4.88 16.11 3.22
C ARG A 55 -3.49 16.20 2.59
N THR A 56 -2.79 15.07 2.56
CA THR A 56 -1.45 14.96 1.98
C THR A 56 -1.44 13.92 0.88
N TRP A 57 -0.52 14.03 -0.05
CA TRP A 57 -0.25 12.98 -1.03
C TRP A 57 1.24 12.63 -1.00
N ARG A 58 1.58 11.45 -1.51
CA ARG A 58 2.97 11.01 -1.64
C ARG A 58 3.15 10.11 -2.84
N VAL A 59 4.34 10.14 -3.41
CA VAL A 59 4.78 9.16 -4.41
C VAL A 59 5.14 7.86 -3.68
N VAL A 60 4.71 6.73 -4.22
CA VAL A 60 5.00 5.39 -3.69
C VAL A 60 5.61 4.50 -4.77
N VAL A 61 6.30 3.46 -4.33
CA VAL A 61 6.76 2.40 -5.23
C VAL A 61 5.71 1.29 -5.23
N MET A 62 5.33 0.86 -6.43
CA MET A 62 4.41 -0.26 -6.65
C MET A 62 5.20 -1.54 -6.93
N TYR A 63 4.88 -2.60 -6.20
CA TYR A 63 5.43 -3.93 -6.40
C TYR A 63 4.31 -4.92 -6.67
N GLY A 64 4.31 -5.58 -7.83
CA GLY A 64 3.21 -6.48 -8.23
C GLY A 64 1.84 -5.80 -8.14
N GLY A 65 1.78 -4.50 -8.45
CA GLY A 65 0.57 -3.68 -8.33
C GLY A 65 0.17 -3.24 -6.92
N HIS A 66 0.96 -3.56 -5.88
CA HIS A 66 0.67 -3.21 -4.48
C HIS A 66 1.65 -2.17 -3.93
N TYR A 67 1.18 -1.29 -3.04
CA TYR A 67 2.03 -0.32 -2.33
C TYR A 67 1.97 -0.47 -0.81
N ARG A 68 3.02 0.02 -0.13
CA ARG A 68 3.13 -0.06 1.33
C ARG A 68 2.25 0.96 2.04
N VAL A 69 1.50 0.52 3.05
CA VAL A 69 0.80 1.38 4.01
C VAL A 69 1.26 1.10 5.44
N GLY A 70 1.15 2.11 6.32
CA GLY A 70 1.54 2.00 7.73
C GLY A 70 2.98 2.47 8.03
N PRO A 71 3.56 2.03 9.16
CA PRO A 71 4.86 2.51 9.63
C PRO A 71 5.97 2.21 8.63
N SER A 72 7.05 3.01 8.68
CA SER A 72 8.24 2.73 7.88
C SER A 72 8.80 1.37 8.26
N VAL A 73 8.92 0.53 7.25
CA VAL A 73 9.64 -0.75 7.27
C VAL A 73 11.03 -0.47 6.72
N ASP A 74 12.02 -1.23 7.16
CA ASP A 74 13.38 -1.08 6.65
C ASP A 74 13.44 -1.34 5.11
N PRO A 75 14.43 -0.75 4.41
CA PRO A 75 14.52 -0.86 2.96
C PRO A 75 14.75 -2.29 2.46
N PHE A 76 15.46 -3.12 3.21
CA PHE A 76 15.75 -4.51 2.82
C PHE A 76 14.47 -5.33 2.83
N THR A 77 13.69 -5.28 3.91
CA THR A 77 12.39 -5.96 4.01
C THR A 77 11.41 -5.41 2.97
N THR A 78 11.41 -4.08 2.74
CA THR A 78 10.57 -3.47 1.69
C THR A 78 10.90 -4.04 0.30
N LYS A 79 12.18 -4.18 -0.03
CA LYS A 79 12.63 -4.78 -1.29
C LYS A 79 12.27 -6.26 -1.38
N GLN A 80 12.47 -7.03 -0.30
CA GLN A 80 12.15 -8.46 -0.25
C GLN A 80 10.65 -8.71 -0.46
N VAL A 81 9.79 -7.99 0.26
CA VAL A 81 8.33 -8.06 0.06
C VAL A 81 7.96 -7.65 -1.37
N GLY A 82 8.62 -6.62 -1.89
CA GLY A 82 8.42 -6.18 -3.26
C GLY A 82 8.73 -7.24 -4.31
N ASP A 83 9.86 -7.92 -4.19
CA ASP A 83 10.28 -9.00 -5.09
C ASP A 83 9.29 -10.18 -5.05
N MET A 84 8.84 -10.59 -3.86
CA MET A 84 7.83 -11.64 -3.71
C MET A 84 6.49 -11.28 -4.35
N LEU A 85 6.08 -10.01 -4.27
CA LEU A 85 4.85 -9.53 -4.91
C LEU A 85 4.96 -9.53 -6.43
N ILE A 86 6.11 -9.15 -6.98
CA ILE A 86 6.38 -9.23 -8.42
C ILE A 86 6.29 -10.68 -8.89
N LYS A 87 7.02 -11.59 -8.26
CA LYS A 87 6.99 -13.03 -8.58
C LYS A 87 5.60 -13.62 -8.51
N ARG A 88 4.83 -13.23 -7.48
CA ARG A 88 3.45 -13.67 -7.33
C ARG A 88 2.60 -13.23 -8.53
N THR A 89 2.76 -12.00 -9.00
CA THR A 89 2.04 -11.50 -10.18
C THR A 89 2.43 -12.27 -11.44
N GLU A 90 3.71 -12.63 -11.59
CA GLU A 90 4.20 -13.45 -12.71
C GLU A 90 3.55 -14.84 -12.71
N HIS A 91 3.56 -15.56 -11.58
CA HIS A 91 2.88 -16.85 -11.45
C HIS A 91 1.36 -16.75 -11.68
N GLN A 92 0.72 -15.68 -11.19
CA GLN A 92 -0.70 -15.44 -11.46
C GLN A 92 -0.97 -15.25 -12.96
N ALA A 93 -0.08 -14.57 -13.70
CA ALA A 93 -0.20 -14.39 -15.14
C ALA A 93 -0.02 -15.72 -15.89
N LEU A 94 0.84 -16.61 -15.38
CA LEU A 94 1.06 -17.97 -15.89
C LEU A 94 0.00 -18.99 -15.44
N ARG A 95 -0.96 -18.57 -14.60
CA ARG A 95 -1.99 -19.44 -13.97
C ARG A 95 -1.40 -20.53 -13.06
N GLU A 96 -0.19 -20.30 -12.54
CA GLU A 96 0.49 -21.14 -11.57
C GLU A 96 0.04 -20.77 -10.15
N TYR A 97 -1.22 -21.05 -9.85
CA TYR A 97 -1.85 -20.57 -8.62
C TYR A 97 -1.25 -21.16 -7.34
N VAL A 98 -0.70 -22.38 -7.41
CA VAL A 98 -0.05 -23.02 -6.25
C VAL A 98 1.22 -22.24 -5.85
N GLU A 99 2.06 -21.89 -6.80
CA GLU A 99 3.27 -21.10 -6.54
C GLU A 99 2.92 -19.67 -6.07
N ALA A 100 1.89 -19.07 -6.66
CA ALA A 100 1.39 -17.78 -6.21
C ALA A 100 0.83 -17.80 -4.77
N ASP A 101 0.20 -18.91 -4.37
CA ASP A 101 -0.29 -19.10 -3.00
C ASP A 101 0.86 -19.36 -2.03
N ALA A 102 1.87 -20.14 -2.42
CA ALA A 102 3.08 -20.35 -1.62
C ALA A 102 3.79 -19.01 -1.31
N LEU A 103 3.88 -18.11 -2.29
CA LEU A 103 4.40 -16.75 -2.08
C LEU A 103 3.53 -15.93 -1.12
N HIS A 104 2.19 -16.08 -1.20
CA HIS A 104 1.28 -15.42 -0.27
C HIS A 104 1.42 -15.97 1.17
N ALA A 105 1.58 -17.28 1.33
CA ALA A 105 1.84 -17.92 2.61
C ALA A 105 3.18 -17.45 3.20
N ALA A 106 4.22 -17.34 2.38
CA ALA A 106 5.53 -16.85 2.80
C ALA A 106 5.47 -15.36 3.24
N LEU A 107 4.73 -14.50 2.51
CA LEU A 107 4.46 -13.12 2.93
C LEU A 107 3.73 -13.08 4.28
N THR A 108 2.71 -13.92 4.44
CA THR A 108 1.95 -14.03 5.69
C THR A 108 2.83 -14.47 6.85
N ASN A 109 3.72 -15.45 6.63
CA ASN A 109 4.67 -15.94 7.62
C ASN A 109 5.69 -14.85 8.05
N MET A 110 6.05 -13.94 7.14
CA MET A 110 6.83 -12.74 7.47
C MET A 110 6.05 -11.67 8.24
N GLY A 111 4.76 -11.89 8.53
CA GLY A 111 3.88 -10.94 9.18
C GLY A 111 3.34 -9.84 8.25
N VAL A 112 3.44 -10.03 6.93
CA VAL A 112 2.85 -9.11 5.95
C VAL A 112 1.36 -9.40 5.81
N VAL A 113 0.55 -8.35 5.95
CA VAL A 113 -0.88 -8.39 5.65
C VAL A 113 -1.09 -7.76 4.28
N LEU A 114 -1.56 -8.57 3.33
CA LEU A 114 -1.90 -8.16 1.98
C LEU A 114 -3.38 -7.78 1.89
N ASP A 115 -3.69 -6.63 1.31
CA ASP A 115 -5.05 -6.19 0.97
C ASP A 115 -5.15 -6.04 -0.54
N THR A 116 -5.72 -7.05 -1.19
CA THR A 116 -5.83 -7.13 -2.65
C THR A 116 -6.83 -6.14 -3.21
N ARG A 117 -7.86 -5.76 -2.44
CA ARG A 117 -8.89 -4.79 -2.85
C ARG A 117 -8.32 -3.38 -2.88
N ALA A 118 -7.62 -2.98 -1.83
CA ALA A 118 -6.94 -1.68 -1.76
C ALA A 118 -5.62 -1.67 -2.55
N LYS A 119 -5.14 -2.85 -2.99
CA LYS A 119 -3.81 -3.07 -3.57
C LYS A 119 -2.71 -2.52 -2.64
N THR A 120 -2.79 -2.90 -1.37
CA THR A 120 -1.83 -2.47 -0.35
C THR A 120 -1.24 -3.63 0.41
N TRP A 121 -0.08 -3.42 1.01
CA TRP A 121 0.49 -4.33 1.98
C TRP A 121 1.01 -3.56 3.20
N LYS A 122 1.03 -4.22 4.37
CA LYS A 122 1.53 -3.64 5.62
C LYS A 122 2.07 -4.71 6.54
N ILE A 123 3.04 -4.34 7.38
CA ILE A 123 3.45 -5.14 8.53
C ILE A 123 2.84 -4.44 9.76
N PRO A 124 1.82 -5.03 10.43
CA PRO A 124 1.26 -4.43 11.62
C PRO A 124 2.32 -4.37 12.70
N LYS A 125 2.32 -3.30 13.52
CA LYS A 125 3.05 -3.35 14.78
C LYS A 125 2.52 -4.54 15.58
N ALA A 126 3.42 -5.41 16.05
CA ALA A 126 3.06 -6.46 16.99
C ALA A 126 2.23 -5.82 18.10
N ARG A 127 0.95 -6.20 18.21
CA ARG A 127 0.16 -5.76 19.35
C ARG A 127 0.78 -6.41 20.57
N GLU A 128 1.14 -5.61 21.56
CA GLU A 128 1.61 -6.05 22.89
C GLU A 128 0.52 -6.81 23.70
N ARG A 129 -0.46 -7.42 23.03
CA ARG A 129 -1.63 -8.05 23.66
C ARG A 129 -1.47 -9.57 23.84
N ASP A 130 -0.27 -10.13 23.62
CA ASP A 130 0.03 -11.56 23.80
C ASP A 130 1.14 -11.85 24.84
N ARG A 131 1.60 -10.85 25.60
CA ARG A 131 2.50 -11.10 26.76
C ARG A 131 1.79 -11.41 28.07
N ARG A 132 0.48 -11.68 28.06
CA ARG A 132 -0.22 -12.15 29.26
C ARG A 132 -0.11 -13.67 29.29
N ALA A 133 0.95 -14.14 29.94
CA ALA A 133 1.19 -15.55 30.24
C ALA A 133 -0.10 -16.25 30.74
N PRO A 134 -0.35 -17.52 30.38
CA PRO A 134 -1.39 -18.28 31.02
C PRO A 134 -0.96 -18.52 32.47
N THR A 135 -1.52 -17.77 33.42
CA THR A 135 -1.42 -18.11 34.84
C THR A 135 -2.26 -19.38 35.04
N ARG A 136 -1.63 -20.56 34.94
CA ARG A 136 -2.22 -21.80 35.43
C ARG A 136 -2.23 -21.74 36.97
N SER A 137 -3.34 -21.27 37.51
CA SER A 137 -3.85 -21.57 38.84
C SER A 137 -5.38 -21.47 38.71
N TRP A 138 -6.20 -22.44 39.07
CA TRP A 138 -6.18 -23.26 40.28
C TRP A 138 -6.86 -24.61 40.02
N GLY A 139 -6.19 -25.70 40.42
CA GLY A 139 -6.89 -26.89 40.88
C GLY A 139 -6.92 -26.83 42.40
N ARG A 140 -8.10 -26.63 43.00
CA ARG A 140 -8.37 -27.04 44.38
C ARG A 140 -9.44 -28.12 44.30
N TYR A 141 -9.05 -29.34 44.64
CA TYR A 141 -9.95 -30.32 45.25
C TYR A 141 -9.77 -30.20 46.77
#